data_AF-A0A210R3P1-F1
#
_entry.id   AF-A0A210R3P1-F1
#
_cell.length_a   1.000
_cell.length_b   1.000
_cell.length_c   1.000
_cell.angle_alpha   90.00
_cell.angle_beta   90.00
_cell.angle_gamma   90.00
#
_symmetry.space_group_name_H-M   'P 1'
#
loop_
_entity.id
_entity.type
_entity.pdbx_description
1 polymer ?
#
loop_
_entity_poly.entity_id
_entity_poly.type
_entity_poly.pdbx_seq_one_letter_code
_entity_poly.pdbx_strand_id
1 'polypeptide(L)'
;MLKKEAVAKCWDILPIRKSGRGVPILKYMYRDVMERYVSPLYAYSNGDILYSHSLIDTLKAVMNSSYLPNDKPIMIVGRRTNVQNVTSEEAISGKSVNKTANIRGKLFTVWGEDYFITSANYPWMSIPDVIIGRRAYDNWLVLNARKQNHVTIDATHTLLALHQTTEAGNSEGFNADNPGYNHNLLSRMYHRPHYGAGL
;
A
#
# COMPACT_ATOMS: atom_id res chain seq x y z
N MET A 1 -15.22 -19.41 0.95
CA MET A 1 -14.30 -19.97 -0.07
C MET A 1 -12.89 -19.38 0.13
N LEU A 2 -12.69 -18.08 -0.12
CA LEU A 2 -11.40 -17.38 0.04
C LEU A 2 -10.70 -17.59 1.39
N LYS A 3 -11.42 -17.52 2.53
CA LYS A 3 -10.82 -17.75 3.86
C LYS A 3 -10.14 -19.12 3.96
N LYS A 4 -10.78 -20.17 3.43
CA LYS A 4 -10.25 -21.54 3.50
C LYS A 4 -9.02 -21.69 2.59
N GLU A 5 -9.06 -21.10 1.40
CA GLU A 5 -7.95 -21.11 0.46
C GLU A 5 -6.72 -20.37 1.00
N ALA A 6 -6.91 -19.19 1.58
CA ALA A 6 -5.84 -18.43 2.21
C ALA A 6 -5.18 -19.22 3.35
N VAL A 7 -5.96 -19.82 4.25
CA VAL A 7 -5.42 -20.69 5.32
C VAL A 7 -4.69 -21.91 4.75
N ALA A 8 -5.21 -22.54 3.70
CA ALA A 8 -4.55 -23.66 3.03
C ALA A 8 -3.22 -23.25 2.35
N LYS A 9 -3.03 -21.96 2.07
CA LYS A 9 -1.78 -21.35 1.61
C LYS A 9 -0.94 -20.75 2.75
N CYS A 10 -1.23 -21.14 3.99
CA CYS A 10 -0.53 -20.71 5.21
C CYS A 10 -0.66 -19.21 5.53
N TRP A 11 -1.74 -18.55 5.06
CA TRP A 11 -2.05 -17.20 5.48
C TRP A 11 -2.81 -17.21 6.80
N ASP A 12 -2.32 -16.42 7.75
CA ASP A 12 -3.10 -16.05 8.93
C ASP A 12 -4.16 -15.02 8.57
N ILE A 13 -5.38 -15.22 9.07
CA ILE A 13 -6.53 -14.36 8.76
C ILE A 13 -7.05 -13.77 10.05
N LEU A 14 -6.86 -12.46 10.18
CA LEU A 14 -7.22 -11.71 11.37
C LEU A 14 -8.59 -11.04 11.21
N PRO A 15 -9.38 -10.91 12.30
CA PRO A 15 -10.55 -10.04 12.29
C PRO A 15 -10.09 -8.60 12.13
N ILE A 16 -10.67 -7.87 11.17
CA ILE A 16 -10.34 -6.46 10.94
C ILE A 16 -11.31 -5.58 11.71
N ARG A 17 -10.77 -4.63 12.48
CA ARG A 17 -11.58 -3.57 13.10
C ARG A 17 -12.19 -2.66 12.03
N LYS A 18 -13.51 -2.52 12.08
CA LYS A 18 -14.31 -1.78 11.11
C LYS A 18 -14.84 -0.49 11.73
N SER A 19 -15.05 0.52 10.90
CA SER A 19 -15.86 1.69 11.25
C SER A 19 -17.35 1.30 11.35
N GLY A 20 -18.18 2.18 11.90
CA GLY A 20 -19.64 1.94 12.06
C GLY A 20 -20.41 1.62 10.77
N ARG A 21 -19.78 1.73 9.60
CA ARG A 21 -20.34 1.32 8.28
C ARG A 21 -19.76 0.00 7.75
N GLY A 22 -19.06 -0.76 8.58
CA GLY A 22 -18.52 -2.08 8.21
C GLY A 22 -17.24 -2.06 7.37
N VAL A 23 -16.62 -0.90 7.19
CA VAL A 23 -15.40 -0.73 6.38
C VAL A 23 -14.15 -0.78 7.24
N PRO A 24 -13.10 -1.53 6.84
CA PRO A 24 -11.78 -1.51 7.46
C PRO A 24 -11.20 -0.11 7.66
N ILE A 25 -10.62 0.13 8.84
CA ILE A 25 -9.83 1.33 9.14
C ILE A 25 -8.35 0.96 9.03
N LEU A 26 -7.58 1.69 8.22
CA LEU A 26 -6.21 1.33 7.87
C LEU A 26 -5.30 1.19 9.09
N LYS A 27 -5.32 2.15 10.02
CA LYS A 27 -4.42 2.14 11.19
C LYS A 27 -4.61 0.89 12.06
N TYR A 28 -5.85 0.39 12.16
CA TYR A 28 -6.13 -0.81 12.94
C TYR A 28 -5.65 -2.08 12.25
N MET A 29 -5.62 -2.12 10.91
CA MET A 29 -5.01 -3.23 10.17
C MET A 29 -3.52 -3.37 10.50
N TYR A 30 -2.77 -2.26 10.55
CA TYR A 30 -1.37 -2.29 11.00
C TYR A 30 -1.25 -2.72 12.46
N ARG A 31 -2.02 -2.10 13.36
CA ARG A 31 -2.02 -2.45 14.79
C ARG A 31 -2.26 -3.94 15.01
N ASP A 32 -3.26 -4.52 14.34
CA ASP A 32 -3.63 -5.92 14.53
C ASP A 32 -2.48 -6.87 14.13
N VAL A 33 -1.70 -6.53 13.11
CA VAL A 33 -0.52 -7.31 12.69
C VAL A 33 0.67 -7.05 13.61
N MET A 34 0.96 -5.80 13.95
CA MET A 34 2.08 -5.40 14.83
C MET A 34 1.95 -5.96 16.25
N GLU A 35 0.74 -6.18 16.74
CA GLU A 35 0.48 -6.81 18.05
C GLU A 35 0.77 -8.33 18.06
N ARG A 36 0.83 -8.97 16.89
CA ARG A 36 0.95 -10.43 16.75
C ARG A 36 2.30 -10.90 16.25
N TYR A 37 2.92 -10.11 15.37
CA TYR A 37 4.17 -10.48 14.72
C TYR A 37 5.21 -9.40 14.99
N VAL A 38 6.39 -9.83 15.43
CA VAL A 38 7.55 -8.96 15.56
C VAL A 38 8.31 -8.96 14.25
N SER A 39 8.28 -7.85 13.53
CA SER A 39 8.96 -7.65 12.25
C SER A 39 9.61 -6.26 12.21
N PRO A 40 10.75 -6.07 11.53
CA PRO A 40 11.31 -4.74 11.31
C PRO A 40 10.43 -3.87 10.41
N LEU A 41 9.64 -4.50 9.53
CA LEU A 41 8.80 -3.84 8.53
C LEU A 41 7.37 -4.44 8.54
N TYR A 42 6.38 -3.59 8.31
CA TYR A 42 4.96 -3.95 8.18
C TYR A 42 4.40 -3.34 6.92
N ALA A 43 3.47 -4.02 6.25
CA ALA A 43 2.97 -3.58 4.95
C ALA A 43 1.44 -3.64 4.85
N TYR A 44 0.88 -2.69 4.11
CA TYR A 44 -0.42 -2.79 3.48
C TYR A 44 -0.20 -2.87 1.97
N SER A 45 -0.99 -3.70 1.29
CA SER A 45 -1.04 -3.78 -0.16
C SER A 45 -2.47 -4.05 -0.59
N ASN A 46 -2.92 -3.42 -1.67
CA ASN A 46 -4.14 -3.84 -2.36
C ASN A 46 -3.98 -5.29 -2.86
N GLY A 47 -5.10 -6.01 -2.89
CA GLY A 47 -5.11 -7.46 -3.17
C GLY A 47 -4.90 -7.84 -4.64
N ASP A 48 -4.93 -6.85 -5.54
CA ASP A 48 -4.70 -6.97 -6.99
C ASP A 48 -3.27 -6.61 -7.40
N ILE A 49 -2.38 -6.36 -6.44
CA ILE A 49 -0.95 -6.14 -6.68
C ILE A 49 -0.17 -7.46 -6.60
N LEU A 50 0.63 -7.72 -7.63
CA LEU A 50 1.59 -8.81 -7.69
C LEU A 50 3.02 -8.27 -7.56
N TYR A 51 3.81 -8.92 -6.72
CA TYR A 51 5.22 -8.59 -6.51
C TYR A 51 6.14 -9.64 -7.13
N SER A 52 7.37 -9.22 -7.44
CA SER A 52 8.47 -10.12 -7.77
C SER A 52 9.51 -10.18 -6.64
N HIS A 53 10.63 -10.86 -6.89
CA HIS A 53 11.75 -10.93 -5.92
C HIS A 53 12.32 -9.55 -5.59
N SER A 54 12.10 -8.57 -6.46
CA SER A 54 12.43 -7.15 -6.28
C SER A 54 11.91 -6.54 -4.98
N LEU A 55 10.76 -7.02 -4.46
CA LEU A 55 10.26 -6.61 -3.14
C LEU A 55 11.26 -6.97 -2.05
N ILE A 56 11.67 -8.23 -1.96
CA ILE A 56 12.57 -8.70 -0.91
C ILE A 56 13.94 -8.05 -1.03
N ASP A 57 14.47 -7.91 -2.26
CA ASP A 57 15.77 -7.30 -2.50
C ASP A 57 15.77 -5.81 -2.10
N THR A 58 14.72 -5.07 -2.46
CA THR A 58 14.54 -3.66 -2.05
C THR A 58 14.48 -3.54 -0.54
N LEU A 59 13.66 -4.36 0.13
CA LEU A 59 13.49 -4.27 1.58
C LEU A 59 14.80 -4.61 2.32
N LYS A 60 15.55 -5.61 1.85
CA LYS A 60 16.89 -5.91 2.39
C LYS A 60 17.86 -4.75 2.20
N ALA A 61 17.86 -4.12 1.02
CA ALA A 61 18.72 -2.97 0.75
C ALA A 61 18.39 -1.79 1.67
N VAL A 62 17.10 -1.51 1.90
CA VAL A 62 16.65 -0.48 2.85
C VAL A 62 17.10 -0.82 4.27
N MET A 63 16.88 -2.04 4.74
CA MET A 63 17.24 -2.45 6.10
C MET A 63 18.74 -2.46 6.37
N ASN A 64 19.57 -2.68 5.34
CA ASN A 64 21.03 -2.72 5.45
C ASN A 64 21.70 -1.39 5.09
N SER A 65 20.94 -0.35 4.76
CA SER A 65 21.49 0.93 4.31
C SER A 65 22.07 1.73 5.48
N SER A 66 23.36 2.05 5.42
CA SER A 66 24.03 2.93 6.38
C SER A 66 23.64 4.41 6.22
N TYR A 67 22.94 4.76 5.14
CA TYR A 67 22.50 6.13 4.86
C TYR A 67 21.17 6.49 5.54
N LEU A 68 20.43 5.48 6.02
CA LEU A 68 19.13 5.71 6.64
C LEU A 68 19.29 5.92 8.15
N PRO A 69 18.66 6.96 8.71
CA PRO A 69 18.66 7.16 10.16
C PRO A 69 17.90 6.03 10.86
N ASN A 70 18.52 5.42 11.86
CA ASN A 70 17.94 4.29 12.61
C ASN A 70 16.82 4.71 13.58
N ASP A 71 16.72 6.00 13.90
CA ASP A 71 15.78 6.55 14.89
C ASP A 71 14.48 7.09 14.27
N LYS A 72 14.47 7.36 12.96
CA LYS A 72 13.29 7.93 12.30
C LYS A 72 12.34 6.85 11.79
N PRO A 73 11.01 7.09 11.83
CA PRO A 73 10.06 6.29 11.09
C PRO A 73 10.35 6.28 9.60
N ILE A 74 10.17 5.12 8.96
CA ILE A 74 10.35 4.91 7.52
C ILE A 74 8.99 4.60 6.90
N MET A 75 8.70 5.23 5.76
CA MET A 75 7.63 4.88 4.83
C MET A 75 8.23 4.61 3.46
N ILE A 76 8.02 3.40 2.94
CA ILE A 76 8.42 2.97 1.61
C ILE A 76 7.15 2.82 0.78
N VAL A 77 7.13 3.50 -0.34
CA VAL A 77 6.01 3.58 -1.28
C VAL A 77 6.57 3.60 -2.69
N GLY A 78 5.74 3.44 -3.71
CA GLY A 78 6.18 3.52 -5.10
C GLY A 78 5.02 3.41 -6.06
N ARG A 79 5.30 3.68 -7.33
CA ARG A 79 4.33 3.61 -8.41
C ARG A 79 4.10 2.16 -8.81
N ARG A 80 2.85 1.84 -9.15
CA ARG A 80 2.49 0.55 -9.75
C ARG A 80 2.77 0.53 -11.25
N THR A 81 2.94 -0.67 -11.80
CA THR A 81 2.96 -0.93 -13.24
C THR A 81 1.67 -1.64 -13.64
N ASN A 82 0.81 -0.94 -14.38
CA ASN A 82 -0.47 -1.48 -14.83
C ASN A 82 -0.27 -2.50 -15.94
N VAL A 83 -1.00 -3.62 -15.82
CA VAL A 83 -1.03 -4.68 -16.81
C VAL A 83 -2.47 -5.15 -16.98
N GLN A 84 -2.98 -5.06 -18.21
CA GLN A 84 -4.36 -5.40 -18.55
C GLN A 84 -4.58 -6.91 -18.63
N ASN A 85 -5.61 -7.45 -18.00
CA ASN A 85 -6.03 -8.86 -18.14
C ASN A 85 -4.86 -9.84 -17.90
N VAL A 86 -4.25 -9.78 -16.72
CA VAL A 86 -3.20 -10.72 -16.31
C VAL A 86 -3.78 -12.13 -16.22
N THR A 87 -3.10 -13.11 -16.82
CA THR A 87 -3.51 -14.52 -16.74
C THR A 87 -2.92 -15.21 -15.51
N SER A 88 -3.47 -16.37 -15.15
CA SER A 88 -2.95 -17.19 -14.04
C SER A 88 -1.49 -17.61 -14.26
N GLU A 89 -1.09 -17.90 -15.50
CA GLU A 89 0.30 -18.26 -15.86
C GLU A 89 1.26 -17.09 -15.69
N GLU A 90 0.80 -15.87 -15.94
CA GLU A 90 1.58 -14.66 -15.72
C GLU A 90 1.71 -14.32 -14.23
N ALA A 91 0.70 -14.65 -13.43
CA ALA A 91 0.67 -14.43 -11.99
C ALA A 91 1.38 -15.52 -11.17
N ILE A 92 1.74 -16.66 -11.77
CA ILE A 92 2.18 -17.86 -11.03
C ILE A 92 3.50 -17.69 -10.27
N SER A 93 4.37 -16.78 -10.70
CA SER A 93 5.69 -16.60 -10.11
C SER A 93 6.21 -15.18 -10.28
N GLY A 94 7.11 -14.76 -9.38
CA GLY A 94 7.78 -13.46 -9.51
C GLY A 94 8.58 -13.30 -10.80
N LYS A 95 9.08 -14.39 -11.40
CA LYS A 95 9.75 -14.37 -12.71
C LYS A 95 8.76 -14.07 -13.84
N SER A 96 7.59 -14.72 -13.83
CA SER A 96 6.51 -14.46 -14.77
C SER A 96 6.01 -13.01 -14.64
N VAL A 97 5.78 -12.55 -13.41
CA VAL A 97 5.38 -11.16 -13.10
C VAL A 97 6.37 -10.14 -13.68
N ASN A 98 7.68 -10.33 -13.44
CA ASN A 98 8.72 -9.47 -14.04
C ASN A 98 8.68 -9.49 -15.57
N LYS A 99 8.60 -10.67 -16.17
CA LYS A 99 8.56 -10.81 -17.64
C LYS A 99 7.33 -10.09 -18.22
N THR A 100 6.17 -10.28 -17.61
CA THR A 100 4.91 -9.67 -18.03
C THR A 100 4.96 -8.15 -17.91
N ALA A 101 5.42 -7.62 -16.77
CA ALA A 101 5.60 -6.17 -16.61
C ALA A 101 6.53 -5.58 -17.67
N ASN A 102 7.64 -6.25 -17.99
CA ASN A 102 8.60 -5.78 -18.98
C ASN A 102 8.06 -5.77 -20.43
N ILE A 103 7.19 -6.73 -20.77
CA ILE A 103 6.66 -6.85 -22.15
C ILE A 103 5.52 -5.87 -22.40
N ARG A 104 4.60 -5.71 -21.44
CA ARG A 104 3.32 -5.02 -21.66
C ARG A 104 2.90 -4.09 -20.52
N GLY A 105 3.73 -3.94 -19.50
CA GLY A 105 3.46 -3.06 -18.37
C GLY A 105 3.57 -1.59 -18.73
N LYS A 106 2.74 -0.78 -18.09
CA LYS A 106 2.80 0.69 -18.17
C LYS A 106 2.90 1.26 -16.76
N LEU A 107 4.01 1.94 -16.48
CA LEU A 107 4.19 2.62 -15.20
C LEU A 107 3.08 3.64 -15.00
N PHE A 108 2.33 3.53 -13.91
CA PHE A 108 1.16 4.35 -13.65
C PHE A 108 1.54 5.69 -13.02
N THR A 109 0.57 6.57 -12.79
CA THR A 109 0.81 7.92 -12.28
C THR A 109 1.36 7.91 -10.85
N VAL A 110 1.97 9.03 -10.43
CA VAL A 110 2.45 9.25 -9.05
C VAL A 110 1.33 9.31 -7.99
N TRP A 111 0.06 9.38 -8.42
CA TRP A 111 -1.10 9.57 -7.55
C TRP A 111 -1.76 8.28 -7.10
N GLY A 112 -1.32 7.14 -7.62
CA GLY A 112 -1.87 5.82 -7.34
C GLY A 112 -0.90 5.00 -6.53
N GLU A 113 -1.00 5.10 -5.20
CA GLU A 113 -0.24 4.28 -4.27
C GLU A 113 -1.08 3.11 -3.74
N ASP A 114 -0.72 1.91 -4.15
CA ASP A 114 -1.45 0.67 -3.77
C ASP A 114 -0.77 -0.11 -2.65
N TYR A 115 0.40 0.34 -2.20
CA TYR A 115 1.13 -0.28 -1.12
C TYR A 115 1.85 0.75 -0.26
N PHE A 116 1.95 0.43 1.03
CA PHE A 116 2.65 1.23 2.02
C PHE A 116 3.41 0.28 2.94
N ILE A 117 4.74 0.39 2.98
CA ILE A 117 5.58 -0.42 3.86
C ILE A 117 6.19 0.52 4.88
N THR A 118 6.09 0.20 6.16
CA THR A 118 6.55 1.06 7.25
C THR A 118 7.44 0.31 8.22
N SER A 119 8.41 1.02 8.81
CA SER A 119 9.18 0.51 9.93
C SER A 119 8.32 0.28 11.18
N ALA A 120 8.80 -0.56 12.09
CA ALA A 120 8.11 -0.90 13.33
C ALA A 120 7.77 0.32 14.23
N ASN A 121 8.58 1.38 14.19
CA ASN A 121 8.37 2.62 14.93
C ASN A 121 7.44 3.63 14.24
N TYR A 122 6.79 3.27 13.11
CA TYR A 122 5.91 4.20 12.41
C TYR A 122 4.68 4.56 13.26
N PRO A 123 4.33 5.85 13.42
CA PRO A 123 3.37 6.32 14.43
C PRO A 123 1.91 6.11 13.98
N TRP A 124 1.48 4.86 13.78
CA TRP A 124 0.13 4.54 13.32
C TRP A 124 -1.00 5.08 14.21
N MET A 125 -0.73 5.30 15.50
CA MET A 125 -1.72 5.88 16.42
C MET A 125 -1.99 7.37 16.17
N SER A 126 -1.08 8.11 15.53
CA SER A 126 -1.32 9.50 15.14
C SER A 126 -2.05 9.62 13.79
N ILE A 127 -2.26 8.51 13.09
CA ILE A 127 -2.97 8.48 11.82
C ILE A 127 -4.49 8.54 12.08
N PRO A 128 -5.25 9.41 11.38
CA PRO A 128 -6.70 9.45 11.45
C PRO A 128 -7.35 8.12 11.05
N ASP A 129 -8.63 7.94 11.38
CA ASP A 129 -9.42 6.77 11.01
C ASP A 129 -9.81 6.77 9.52
N VAL A 130 -8.82 6.85 8.63
CA VAL A 130 -9.02 6.67 7.20
C VAL A 130 -9.45 5.23 6.91
N ILE A 131 -10.39 5.08 6.00
CA ILE A 131 -10.98 3.80 5.63
C ILE A 131 -10.54 3.35 4.23
N ILE A 132 -10.41 2.04 4.05
CA ILE A 132 -9.94 1.45 2.80
C ILE A 132 -10.98 1.67 1.68
N GLY A 133 -10.48 1.86 0.46
CA GLY A 133 -11.30 1.97 -0.76
C GLY A 133 -11.96 3.33 -0.97
N ARG A 134 -11.58 4.37 -0.21
CA ARG A 134 -12.09 5.75 -0.37
C ARG A 134 -10.92 6.63 -0.76
N ARG A 135 -11.14 7.58 -1.68
CA ARG A 135 -10.08 8.44 -2.24
C ARG A 135 -9.31 9.23 -1.16
N ALA A 136 -8.09 9.64 -1.51
CA ALA A 136 -7.27 10.66 -0.84
C ALA A 136 -6.48 10.25 0.42
N TYR A 137 -6.69 9.05 0.97
CA TYR A 137 -5.88 8.60 2.12
C TYR A 137 -4.44 8.24 1.71
N ASP A 138 -4.29 7.65 0.53
CA ASP A 138 -3.05 7.22 -0.09
C ASP A 138 -2.01 8.35 -0.19
N ASN A 139 -2.33 9.38 -0.98
CA ASN A 139 -1.50 10.55 -1.18
C ASN A 139 -1.30 11.34 0.13
N TRP A 140 -2.34 11.38 0.99
CA TRP A 140 -2.23 12.06 2.29
C TRP A 140 -1.24 11.35 3.22
N LEU A 141 -1.16 10.01 3.21
CA LEU A 141 -0.21 9.28 4.05
C LEU A 141 1.23 9.63 3.70
N VAL A 142 1.56 9.64 2.41
CA VAL A 142 2.89 10.01 1.92
C VAL A 142 3.23 11.46 2.28
N LEU A 143 2.28 12.36 2.04
CA LEU A 143 2.40 13.77 2.42
C LEU A 143 2.60 13.98 3.91
N ASN A 144 1.83 13.28 4.73
CA ASN A 144 1.93 13.36 6.17
C ASN A 144 3.29 12.83 6.64
N ALA A 145 3.78 11.70 6.11
CA ALA A 145 5.10 11.18 6.43
C ALA A 145 6.21 12.22 6.17
N ARG A 146 6.18 12.85 5.00
CA ARG A 146 7.13 13.91 4.62
C ARG A 146 7.03 15.12 5.55
N LYS A 147 5.81 15.59 5.87
CA LYS A 147 5.58 16.73 6.78
C LYS A 147 6.04 16.44 8.21
N GLN A 148 5.95 15.20 8.67
CA GLN A 148 6.45 14.77 9.97
C GLN A 148 7.96 14.43 9.96
N ASN A 149 8.68 14.76 8.87
CA ASN A 149 10.12 14.50 8.72
C ASN A 149 10.49 13.01 8.88
N HIS A 150 9.55 12.10 8.56
CA HIS A 150 9.83 10.68 8.43
C HIS A 150 10.68 10.43 7.17
N VAL A 151 11.44 9.35 7.15
CA VAL A 151 12.14 8.90 5.95
C VAL A 151 11.10 8.37 4.98
N THR A 152 10.90 9.04 3.85
CA THR A 152 10.03 8.56 2.76
C THR A 152 10.90 8.08 1.61
N ILE A 153 10.75 6.81 1.22
CA ILE A 153 11.53 6.17 0.16
C ILE A 153 10.59 5.87 -1.01
N ASP A 154 10.90 6.44 -2.17
CA ASP A 154 10.31 6.03 -3.44
C ASP A 154 11.04 4.79 -3.97
N ALA A 155 10.38 3.64 -3.88
CA ALA A 155 10.88 2.35 -4.34
C ALA A 155 10.48 2.02 -5.80
N THR A 156 9.87 2.96 -6.54
CA THR A 156 9.38 2.75 -7.92
C THR A 156 10.38 2.02 -8.83
N HIS A 157 11.66 2.36 -8.72
CA HIS A 157 12.70 1.85 -9.61
C HIS A 157 13.34 0.53 -9.16
N THR A 158 13.11 0.10 -7.93
CA THR A 158 13.73 -1.11 -7.37
C THR A 158 12.71 -2.18 -7.00
N LEU A 159 11.45 -1.80 -6.79
CA LEU A 159 10.36 -2.67 -6.38
C LEU A 159 9.28 -2.67 -7.46
N LEU A 160 9.10 -3.82 -8.12
CA LEU A 160 8.01 -3.99 -9.07
C LEU A 160 6.70 -4.33 -8.33
N ALA A 161 5.75 -3.40 -8.38
CA ALA A 161 4.35 -3.62 -8.02
C ALA A 161 3.51 -3.71 -9.30
N LEU A 162 3.26 -4.93 -9.80
CA LEU A 162 2.39 -5.14 -10.97
C LEU A 162 0.93 -5.04 -10.52
N HIS A 163 0.16 -4.16 -11.13
CA HIS A 163 -1.27 -4.01 -10.85
C HIS A 163 -2.10 -4.67 -11.95
N GLN A 164 -3.00 -5.57 -11.54
CA GLN A 164 -3.87 -6.34 -12.44
C GLN A 164 -5.08 -5.50 -12.83
N THR A 165 -5.01 -4.78 -13.96
CA THR A 165 -6.14 -3.97 -14.44
C THR A 165 -7.11 -4.80 -15.28
N THR A 166 -8.40 -4.46 -15.19
CA THR A 166 -9.47 -5.01 -16.03
C THR A 166 -10.14 -3.90 -16.85
N GLU A 167 -11.16 -4.21 -17.64
CA GLU A 167 -11.89 -3.22 -18.44
C GLU A 167 -12.60 -2.16 -17.58
N ALA A 168 -12.85 -2.47 -16.30
CA ALA A 168 -13.38 -1.54 -15.31
C ALA A 168 -12.45 -0.32 -15.09
N GLY A 169 -11.17 -0.45 -15.42
CA GLY A 169 -10.21 0.65 -15.40
C GLY A 169 -9.59 0.90 -14.03
N ASN A 170 -9.22 2.15 -13.75
CA ASN A 170 -8.36 2.52 -12.61
C ASN A 170 -9.09 3.36 -11.53
N SER A 171 -10.40 3.54 -11.65
CA SER A 171 -11.16 4.55 -10.89
C SER A 171 -12.31 3.96 -10.07
N GLU A 172 -12.30 2.66 -9.77
CA GLU A 172 -13.41 1.99 -9.07
C GLU A 172 -13.68 2.55 -7.67
N GLY A 173 -12.68 3.14 -7.01
CA GLY A 173 -12.86 3.82 -5.73
C GLY A 173 -13.81 5.02 -5.76
N PHE A 174 -14.11 5.58 -6.94
CA PHE A 174 -15.10 6.66 -7.10
C PHE A 174 -16.55 6.17 -7.06
N ASN A 175 -16.77 4.87 -7.28
CA ASN A 175 -18.10 4.24 -7.30
C ASN A 175 -18.52 3.67 -5.93
N ALA A 176 -17.67 3.79 -4.91
CA ALA A 176 -17.93 3.27 -3.57
C ALA A 176 -19.02 4.08 -2.84
N ASP A 177 -19.70 3.46 -1.86
CA ASP A 177 -20.55 4.20 -0.92
C ASP A 177 -19.70 5.21 -0.12
N ASN A 178 -20.18 6.46 -0.10
CA ASN A 178 -19.52 7.64 0.49
C ASN A 178 -18.05 7.81 0.04
N PRO A 179 -17.79 8.05 -1.25
CA PRO A 179 -16.43 8.10 -1.80
C PRO A 179 -15.64 9.30 -1.24
N GLY A 180 -16.32 10.30 -0.67
CA GLY A 180 -15.73 11.48 -0.05
C GLY A 180 -15.34 11.33 1.43
N TYR A 181 -15.57 10.18 2.09
CA TYR A 181 -15.35 10.03 3.54
C TYR A 181 -13.96 10.50 3.99
N ASN A 182 -12.90 9.92 3.42
CA ASN A 182 -11.51 10.21 3.78
C ASN A 182 -11.18 11.68 3.48
N HIS A 183 -11.55 12.18 2.30
CA HIS A 183 -11.37 13.58 1.94
C HIS A 183 -12.02 14.54 2.95
N ASN A 184 -13.26 14.27 3.36
CA ASN A 184 -14.02 15.09 4.30
C ASN A 184 -13.46 15.01 5.73
N LEU A 185 -12.97 13.84 6.14
CA LEU A 185 -12.28 13.67 7.43
C LEU A 185 -10.99 14.50 7.44
N LEU A 186 -10.13 14.29 6.46
CA LEU A 186 -8.82 14.94 6.37
C LEU A 186 -8.94 16.46 6.18
N SER A 187 -9.93 16.92 5.41
CA SER A 187 -10.17 18.36 5.21
C SER A 187 -10.58 19.07 6.49
N ARG A 188 -11.35 18.41 7.35
CA ARG A 188 -11.72 18.95 8.67
C ARG A 188 -10.54 19.01 9.63
N MET A 189 -9.65 18.03 9.58
CA MET A 189 -8.50 17.96 10.49
C MET A 189 -7.33 18.84 10.06
N TYR A 190 -7.10 19.00 8.76
CA TYR A 190 -5.86 19.58 8.23
C TYR A 190 -6.05 20.74 7.23
N HIS A 191 -7.28 21.26 7.10
CA HIS A 191 -7.62 22.44 6.27
C HIS A 191 -7.20 22.35 4.79
N ARG A 192 -8.05 21.72 3.96
CA ARG A 192 -7.85 21.52 2.51
C ARG A 192 -6.46 20.97 2.15
N PRO A 193 -6.21 19.67 2.37
CA PRO A 193 -4.94 19.07 2.02
C PRO A 193 -4.72 19.22 0.51
N HIS A 194 -3.61 19.85 0.12
CA HIS A 194 -3.13 19.74 -1.25
C HIS A 194 -2.59 18.33 -1.43
N TYR A 195 -3.43 17.42 -1.92
CA TYR A 195 -3.05 16.04 -2.26
C TYR A 195 -2.03 15.98 -3.40
N GLY A 196 -1.78 17.12 -4.06
CA GLY A 196 -0.89 17.34 -5.20
C GLY A 196 0.61 17.17 -4.92
N ALA A 197 1.00 16.21 -4.08
CA ALA A 197 2.39 15.91 -3.80
C ALA A 197 2.63 14.41 -3.73
N GLY A 198 2.03 13.68 -4.68
CA GLY A 198 2.37 12.28 -4.95
C GLY A 198 3.88 12.11 -5.04
N LEU A 199 4.33 10.85 -4.96
CA LEU A 199 5.74 10.44 -5.00
C LEU A 199 6.69 11.45 -5.68
#